data_AF-A0ABD2J9Q3-F1
#
_entry.id   AF-A0ABD2J9Q3-F1
#
_cell.length_a   1.000
_cell.length_b   1.000
_cell.length_c   1.000
_cell.angle_alpha   90.00
_cell.angle_beta   90.00
_cell.angle_gamma   90.00
#
_symmetry.space_group_name_H-M   'P 1'
#
loop_
_entity.id
_entity.type
_entity.pdbx_description
1 polymer ?
#
loop_
_entity_poly.entity_id
_entity_poly.type
_entity_poly.pdbx_seq_one_letter_code
_entity_poly.pdbx_strand_id
1 'polypeptide(L)'
;MLSRFQLKSTYKRDADGQFVNPKNVIDVKQFGGAGTFIVQANILNLQYKLYEACPTLAKNGLLCNRKLSDQRLCSSCGLATKNPTDAVILRLELQDLMDKECRQNTTMFTSSAQKYLGRKASEMRMMEQEGDGEGLARLLDSFIGKKIVAKIVIKEKDANWGGEGSSLHKFDWVVTSVFVPTTEEAYANDDGEQQKTEE
;
A
#
# COMPACT_ATOMS: atom_id res chain seq x y z
N MET A 1 14.53 1.59 -24.18
CA MET A 1 14.51 2.72 -23.23
C MET A 1 13.24 3.52 -23.49
N LEU A 2 12.24 3.49 -22.60
CA LEU A 2 10.98 4.23 -22.78
C LEU A 2 11.22 5.74 -22.57
N SER A 3 10.61 6.59 -23.40
CA SER A 3 10.76 8.05 -23.26
C SER A 3 9.94 8.58 -22.07
N ARG A 4 10.34 9.72 -21.50
CA ARG A 4 9.60 10.43 -20.43
C ARG A 4 8.11 10.67 -20.77
N PHE A 5 7.76 10.76 -22.05
CA PHE A 5 6.38 10.95 -22.50
C PHE A 5 5.55 9.65 -22.46
N GLN A 6 6.18 8.49 -22.66
CA GLN A 6 5.52 7.17 -22.62
C GLN A 6 5.21 6.69 -21.19
N LEU A 7 5.80 7.33 -20.18
CA LEU A 7 5.64 7.04 -18.76
C LEU A 7 4.67 7.99 -18.03
N LYS A 8 4.22 9.08 -18.68
CA LYS A 8 3.08 9.85 -18.16
C LYS A 8 1.85 8.95 -18.20
N SER A 9 1.49 8.37 -17.06
CA SER A 9 0.23 7.65 -16.92
C SER A 9 -0.92 8.64 -17.15
N THR A 10 -1.60 8.51 -18.29
CA THR A 10 -2.94 9.07 -18.41
C THR A 10 -3.85 8.28 -17.50
N TYR A 11 -4.53 8.94 -16.56
CA TYR A 11 -5.58 8.35 -15.71
C TYR A 11 -6.85 8.02 -16.50
N LYS A 12 -6.70 7.57 -17.75
CA LYS A 12 -7.80 7.20 -18.61
C LYS A 12 -8.14 5.75 -18.32
N ARG A 13 -9.44 5.49 -18.19
CA ARG A 13 -9.98 4.14 -18.23
C ARG A 13 -10.51 3.86 -19.63
N ASP A 14 -10.44 2.62 -20.07
CA ASP A 14 -11.15 2.18 -21.28
C ASP A 14 -12.65 2.02 -20.99
N ALA A 15 -13.40 1.59 -22.02
CA ALA A 15 -14.84 1.39 -21.93
C ALA A 15 -15.23 0.34 -20.88
N ASP A 16 -14.32 -0.58 -20.56
CA ASP A 16 -14.51 -1.67 -19.60
C ASP A 16 -14.08 -1.28 -18.18
N GLY A 17 -13.68 -0.02 -17.98
CA GLY A 17 -13.30 0.54 -16.68
C GLY A 17 -11.88 0.19 -16.24
N GLN A 18 -11.07 -0.46 -17.09
CA GLN A 18 -9.67 -0.78 -16.81
C GLN A 18 -8.77 0.41 -17.13
N PHE A 19 -7.64 0.56 -16.41
CA PHE A 19 -6.69 1.63 -16.72
C PHE A 19 -5.99 1.38 -18.05
N VAL A 20 -5.92 2.41 -18.88
CA VAL A 20 -5.16 2.37 -20.13
C VAL A 20 -3.66 2.46 -19.80
N ASN A 21 -2.92 1.39 -20.11
CA ASN A 21 -1.46 1.26 -19.94
C ASN A 21 -0.92 1.40 -18.49
N PRO A 22 -1.37 0.59 -17.52
CA PRO A 22 -0.65 0.43 -16.25
C PRO A 22 0.78 -0.05 -16.54
N LYS A 23 1.73 0.44 -15.75
CA LYS A 23 3.15 0.09 -15.86
C LYS A 23 3.48 -1.11 -15.01
N ASN A 24 4.40 -1.95 -15.47
CA ASN A 24 4.95 -3.00 -14.63
C ASN A 24 5.98 -2.39 -13.67
N VAL A 25 6.31 -3.11 -12.60
CA VAL A 25 7.30 -2.67 -11.59
C VAL A 25 8.67 -2.43 -12.24
N ILE A 26 9.06 -3.29 -13.17
CA ILE A 26 10.34 -3.23 -13.89
C ILE A 26 10.46 -1.95 -14.73
N ASP A 27 9.39 -1.53 -15.42
CA ASP A 27 9.38 -0.32 -16.24
C ASP A 27 9.66 0.93 -15.39
N VAL A 28 9.03 0.97 -14.21
CA VAL A 28 9.13 2.12 -13.30
C VAL A 28 10.48 2.12 -12.58
N LYS A 29 11.03 0.96 -12.23
CA LYS A 29 12.39 0.85 -11.69
C LYS A 29 13.45 1.27 -12.70
N GLN A 30 13.36 0.80 -13.95
CA GLN A 30 14.30 1.13 -15.01
C GLN A 30 14.27 2.61 -15.37
N PHE A 31 13.12 3.28 -15.21
CA PHE A 31 13.04 4.73 -15.34
C PHE A 31 13.89 5.47 -14.29
N GLY A 32 13.97 4.95 -13.06
CA GLY A 32 14.90 5.43 -12.04
C GLY A 32 14.69 6.88 -11.60
N GLY A 33 13.44 7.37 -11.59
CA GLY A 33 13.13 8.76 -11.28
C GLY A 33 11.86 8.95 -10.44
N ALA A 34 11.78 10.10 -9.75
CA ALA A 34 10.59 10.53 -9.04
C ALA A 34 9.43 10.82 -10.01
N GLY A 35 8.21 10.59 -9.55
CA GLY A 35 7.02 10.76 -10.39
C GLY A 35 5.78 10.12 -9.81
N THR A 36 4.70 10.13 -10.60
CA THR A 36 3.47 9.41 -10.26
C THR A 36 3.11 8.47 -11.39
N PHE A 37 2.86 7.21 -11.03
CA PHE A 37 2.65 6.11 -11.96
C PHE A 37 1.39 5.34 -11.58
N ILE A 38 0.69 4.82 -12.58
CA ILE A 38 -0.26 3.72 -12.38
C ILE A 38 0.52 2.42 -12.61
N VAL A 39 0.62 1.59 -11.58
CA VAL A 39 1.43 0.37 -11.57
C VAL A 39 0.53 -0.84 -11.40
N GLN A 40 0.80 -1.91 -12.13
CA GLN A 40 0.24 -3.23 -11.91
C GLN A 40 1.31 -4.21 -11.43
N ALA A 41 0.96 -5.05 -10.46
CA ALA A 41 1.87 -6.01 -9.83
C ALA A 41 1.09 -7.13 -9.13
N ASN A 42 1.77 -8.19 -8.71
CA ASN A 42 1.24 -9.14 -7.72
C ASN A 42 1.67 -8.71 -6.32
N ILE A 43 0.85 -8.97 -5.31
CA ILE A 43 1.20 -8.77 -3.90
C ILE A 43 1.90 -10.04 -3.42
N LEU A 44 3.21 -9.96 -3.18
CA LEU A 44 3.98 -11.09 -2.66
C LEU A 44 3.91 -11.17 -1.14
N ASN A 45 3.91 -10.01 -0.48
CA ASN A 45 3.88 -9.93 0.97
C ASN A 45 3.16 -8.65 1.40
N LEU A 46 2.52 -8.70 2.56
CA LEU A 46 1.77 -7.60 3.14
C LEU A 46 2.01 -7.58 4.65
N GLN A 47 2.55 -6.46 5.13
CA GLN A 47 2.81 -6.22 6.55
C GLN A 47 2.13 -4.93 6.97
N TYR A 48 1.76 -4.81 8.25
CA TYR A 48 1.18 -3.59 8.77
C TYR A 48 1.83 -3.20 10.10
N LYS A 49 1.64 -1.94 10.48
CA LYS A 49 2.01 -1.40 11.77
C LYS A 49 0.95 -0.43 12.24
N LEU A 50 0.37 -0.71 13.41
CA LEU A 50 -0.49 0.23 14.12
C LEU A 50 0.35 1.11 15.05
N TYR A 51 -0.07 2.36 15.21
CA TYR A 51 0.58 3.30 16.12
C TYR A 51 -0.40 4.37 16.60
N GLU A 52 -0.15 4.88 17.81
CA GLU A 52 -0.84 6.06 18.32
C GLU A 52 -0.40 7.30 17.55
N ALA A 53 -1.37 8.07 17.07
CA ALA A 53 -1.17 9.20 16.20
C ALA A 53 -1.87 10.46 16.71
N CYS A 54 -1.36 11.60 16.26
CA CYS A 54 -1.88 12.91 16.61
C CYS A 54 -3.31 13.12 16.07
N PRO A 55 -4.29 13.42 16.96
CA PRO A 55 -5.69 13.61 16.59
C PRO A 55 -5.98 15.01 16.03
N THR A 56 -5.00 15.91 16.01
CA THR A 56 -5.22 17.30 15.63
C THR A 56 -5.53 17.42 14.15
N LEU A 57 -6.55 18.20 13.81
CA LEU A 57 -6.85 18.58 12.43
C LEU A 57 -5.83 19.61 11.94
N ALA A 58 -5.19 19.32 10.81
CA ALA A 58 -4.39 20.29 10.08
C ALA A 58 -5.30 21.33 9.38
N LYS A 59 -4.70 22.44 8.92
CA LYS A 59 -5.42 23.55 8.28
C LYS A 59 -6.24 23.15 7.05
N ASN A 60 -5.91 22.03 6.42
CA ASN A 60 -6.64 21.48 5.27
C ASN A 60 -7.81 20.55 5.66
N GLY A 61 -8.17 20.49 6.94
CA GLY A 61 -9.26 19.65 7.46
C GLY A 61 -8.91 18.16 7.58
N LEU A 62 -7.66 17.76 7.32
CA LEU A 62 -7.20 16.37 7.48
C LEU A 62 -6.55 16.18 8.85
N LEU A 63 -6.69 14.97 9.41
CA LEU A 63 -5.96 14.59 10.63
C LEU A 63 -4.46 14.61 10.39
N CYS A 64 -3.71 15.13 11.37
CA CYS A 64 -2.25 15.17 11.35
C CYS A 64 -1.64 13.77 11.18
N ASN A 65 -2.18 12.77 11.89
CA ASN A 65 -1.76 11.37 11.84
C ASN A 65 -0.26 11.13 12.09
N ARG A 66 0.47 12.11 12.61
CA ARG A 66 1.89 11.93 12.94
C ARG A 66 1.99 11.04 14.16
N LYS A 67 2.92 10.07 14.10
CA LYS A 67 3.22 9.20 15.23
C LYS A 67 3.61 10.04 16.45
N LEU A 68 2.99 9.73 17.58
CA LEU A 68 3.30 10.37 18.86
C LEU A 68 4.56 9.77 19.49
N SER A 69 5.26 10.56 20.30
CA SER A 69 6.29 10.04 21.20
C SER A 69 5.68 9.22 22.34
N ASP A 70 6.51 8.58 23.16
CA ASP A 70 6.06 7.81 24.33
C ASP A 70 5.34 8.70 25.36
N GLN A 71 5.65 10.01 25.38
CA GLN A 71 4.95 11.02 26.19
C GLN A 71 3.69 11.58 25.51
N ARG A 72 3.24 10.95 24.42
CA ARG A 72 2.11 11.37 23.57
C ARG A 72 2.23 12.79 23.01
N LEU A 73 3.46 13.25 22.77
CA LEU A 73 3.76 14.55 22.15
C LEU A 73 3.87 14.40 20.63
N CYS A 74 3.17 15.25 19.89
CA CYS A 74 3.29 15.31 18.44
C CYS A 74 4.44 16.24 18.02
N SER A 75 5.40 15.72 17.28
CA SER A 75 6.54 16.50 16.78
C SER A 75 6.20 17.50 15.67
N SER A 76 5.00 17.45 15.08
CA SER A 76 4.59 18.41 14.03
C SER A 76 3.75 19.56 14.54
N CYS A 77 2.84 19.31 15.49
CA CYS A 77 2.01 20.38 16.05
C CYS A 77 2.49 20.85 17.43
N GLY A 78 3.43 20.13 18.07
CA GLY A 78 3.94 20.46 19.40
C GLY A 78 2.94 20.20 20.53
N LEU A 79 1.79 19.58 20.24
CA LEU A 79 0.73 19.32 21.22
C LEU A 79 0.84 17.92 21.80
N ALA A 80 0.72 17.82 23.12
CA ALA A 80 0.50 16.56 23.82
C ALA A 80 -0.99 16.22 23.83
N THR A 81 -1.34 14.94 23.69
CA THR A 81 -2.73 14.48 23.74
C THR A 81 -2.93 13.37 24.76
N LYS A 82 -4.08 13.39 25.44
CA LYS A 82 -4.54 12.27 26.27
C LYS A 82 -5.32 11.23 25.47
N ASN A 83 -5.91 11.65 24.35
CA ASN A 83 -6.79 10.86 23.50
C ASN A 83 -6.16 10.75 22.10
N PRO A 84 -5.19 9.84 21.90
CA PRO A 84 -4.62 9.61 20.58
C PRO A 84 -5.65 8.97 19.64
N THR A 85 -5.46 9.15 18.33
CA THR A 85 -6.16 8.35 17.32
C THR A 85 -5.28 7.20 16.86
N ASP A 86 -5.89 6.12 16.40
CA ASP A 86 -5.17 5.03 15.77
C ASP A 86 -4.89 5.30 14.31
N ALA A 87 -3.65 5.02 13.93
CA ALA A 87 -3.19 5.09 12.55
C ALA A 87 -2.51 3.78 12.16
N VAL A 88 -2.59 3.48 10.87
CA VAL A 88 -1.97 2.29 10.26
C VAL A 88 -1.01 2.71 9.16
N ILE A 89 0.12 2.03 9.08
CA ILE A 89 0.98 1.99 7.89
C ILE A 89 0.97 0.56 7.38
N LEU A 90 0.67 0.39 6.09
CA LEU A 90 0.73 -0.87 5.39
C LEU A 90 1.98 -0.88 4.49
N ARG A 91 2.71 -1.99 4.48
CA ARG A 91 3.86 -2.24 3.61
C ARG A 91 3.52 -3.40 2.69
N LEU A 92 3.66 -3.18 1.40
CA LEU A 92 3.41 -4.19 0.38
C LEU A 92 4.74 -4.49 -0.33
N GLU A 93 5.06 -5.76 -0.44
CA GLU A 93 6.07 -6.24 -1.38
C GLU A 93 5.36 -6.57 -2.70
N LEU A 94 5.65 -5.78 -3.72
CA LEU A 94 5.09 -5.96 -5.06
C LEU A 94 6.04 -6.77 -5.91
N GLN A 95 5.52 -7.78 -6.61
CA GLN A 95 6.25 -8.56 -7.61
C GLN A 95 5.77 -8.16 -9.00
N ASP A 96 6.71 -7.97 -9.93
CA ASP A 96 6.39 -7.71 -11.33
C ASP A 96 5.62 -8.90 -11.96
N LEU A 97 4.74 -8.59 -12.93
CA LEU A 97 3.94 -9.62 -13.60
C LEU A 97 4.74 -10.42 -14.63
N MET A 98 5.79 -9.83 -15.21
CA MET A 98 6.61 -10.42 -16.27
C MET A 98 7.94 -10.94 -15.75
N ASP A 99 8.48 -10.34 -14.69
CA ASP A 99 9.76 -10.72 -14.07
C ASP A 99 9.60 -11.00 -12.56
N LYS A 100 9.49 -12.28 -12.20
CA LYS A 100 9.27 -12.72 -10.82
C LYS A 100 10.40 -12.33 -9.85
N GLU A 101 11.60 -12.04 -10.36
CA GLU A 101 12.73 -11.57 -9.55
C GLU A 101 12.67 -10.05 -9.31
N CYS A 102 11.92 -9.31 -10.12
CA CYS A 102 11.74 -7.88 -9.94
C CYS A 102 10.69 -7.58 -8.84
N ARG A 103 11.19 -7.29 -7.63
CA ARG A 103 10.36 -7.00 -6.43
C ARG A 103 10.55 -5.59 -5.89
N GLN A 104 9.50 -4.95 -5.40
CA GLN A 104 9.54 -3.58 -4.88
C GLN A 104 8.72 -3.42 -3.61
N ASN A 105 9.36 -2.91 -2.57
CA ASN A 105 8.66 -2.51 -1.35
C ASN A 105 7.96 -1.16 -1.54
N THR A 106 6.72 -1.08 -1.10
CA THR A 106 5.91 0.12 -1.16
C THR A 106 5.22 0.36 0.18
N THR A 107 4.89 1.62 0.45
CA THR A 107 4.23 2.04 1.70
C THR A 107 2.89 2.67 1.40
N MET A 108 1.86 2.32 2.16
CA MET A 108 0.54 2.90 2.09
C MET A 108 0.19 3.48 3.47
N PHE A 109 -0.11 4.78 3.50
CA PHE A 109 -0.46 5.49 4.73
C PHE A 109 -1.95 5.33 5.08
N THR A 110 -2.27 5.70 6.32
CA THR A 110 -3.53 5.40 7.01
C THR A 110 -4.79 5.53 6.15
N SER A 111 -5.02 6.68 5.50
CA SER A 111 -6.22 6.88 4.69
C SER A 111 -6.34 5.87 3.53
N SER A 112 -5.26 5.65 2.79
CA SER A 112 -5.22 4.70 1.69
C SER A 112 -5.33 3.26 2.19
N ALA A 113 -4.63 2.93 3.29
CA ALA A 113 -4.61 1.60 3.89
C ALA A 113 -5.98 1.20 4.42
N GLN A 114 -6.66 2.07 5.16
CA GLN A 114 -8.01 1.81 5.65
C GLN A 114 -9.01 1.61 4.50
N LYS A 115 -8.89 2.42 3.44
CA LYS A 115 -9.73 2.27 2.25
C LYS A 115 -9.48 0.94 1.55
N TYR A 116 -8.23 0.53 1.43
CA TYR A 116 -7.86 -0.72 0.77
C TYR A 116 -8.29 -1.95 1.58
N LEU A 117 -8.08 -1.93 2.90
CA LEU A 117 -8.44 -3.04 3.79
C LEU A 117 -9.94 -3.08 4.13
N GLY A 118 -10.69 -2.02 3.84
CA GLY A 118 -12.11 -1.92 4.24
C GLY A 118 -12.32 -1.92 5.76
N ARG A 119 -11.32 -1.45 6.51
CA ARG A 119 -11.28 -1.47 7.98
C ARG A 119 -10.62 -0.21 8.52
N LYS A 120 -11.10 0.30 9.65
CA LYS A 120 -10.45 1.41 10.35
C LYS A 120 -9.25 0.92 11.16
N ALA A 121 -8.24 1.76 11.37
CA ALA A 121 -7.09 1.40 12.20
C ALA A 121 -7.48 1.07 13.65
N SER A 122 -8.51 1.72 14.19
CA SER A 122 -9.07 1.41 15.51
C SER A 122 -9.70 0.01 15.55
N GLU A 123 -10.42 -0.39 14.50
CA GLU A 123 -11.00 -1.73 14.38
C GLU A 123 -9.89 -2.79 14.30
N MET A 124 -8.84 -2.53 13.51
CA MET A 124 -7.67 -3.42 13.45
C MET A 124 -6.99 -3.56 14.82
N ARG A 125 -6.86 -2.48 15.59
CA ARG A 125 -6.29 -2.54 16.94
C ARG A 125 -7.15 -3.37 17.88
N MET A 126 -8.48 -3.22 17.81
CA MET A 126 -9.39 -4.04 18.61
C MET A 126 -9.22 -5.53 18.28
N MET A 127 -9.13 -5.88 16.99
CA MET A 127 -8.87 -7.26 16.57
C MET A 127 -7.55 -7.81 17.14
N GLU A 128 -6.47 -7.00 17.18
CA GLU A 128 -5.19 -7.41 17.82
C GLU A 128 -5.33 -7.66 19.33
N GLN A 129 -6.15 -6.86 20.02
CA GLN A 129 -6.25 -6.87 21.48
C GLN A 129 -7.25 -7.89 22.02
N GLU A 130 -8.34 -8.12 21.29
CA GLU A 130 -9.46 -8.99 21.70
C GLU A 130 -9.25 -10.47 21.37
N GLY A 131 -8.05 -10.84 20.88
CA GLY A 131 -7.71 -12.22 20.54
C GLY A 131 -8.18 -12.68 19.16
N ASP A 132 -8.80 -11.80 18.37
CA ASP A 132 -9.11 -12.01 16.94
C ASP A 132 -7.91 -11.67 16.02
N GLY A 133 -6.68 -11.85 16.53
CA GLY A 133 -5.47 -11.68 15.75
C GLY A 133 -5.42 -12.63 14.54
N GLU A 134 -6.08 -13.78 14.65
CA GLU A 134 -6.24 -14.73 13.55
C GLU A 134 -7.17 -14.18 12.45
N GLY A 135 -8.29 -13.53 12.81
CA GLY A 135 -9.17 -12.87 11.83
C GLY A 135 -8.47 -11.75 11.08
N LEU A 136 -7.63 -10.96 11.78
CA LEU A 136 -6.82 -9.93 11.15
C LEU A 136 -5.75 -10.53 10.24
N ALA A 137 -5.04 -11.58 10.67
CA ALA A 137 -4.06 -12.27 9.84
C ALA A 137 -4.71 -12.85 8.56
N ARG A 138 -5.84 -13.55 8.69
CA ARG A 138 -6.60 -14.09 7.55
C ARG A 138 -7.05 -13.01 6.57
N LEU A 139 -7.49 -11.86 7.08
CA LEU A 139 -7.83 -10.71 6.24
C LEU A 139 -6.61 -10.27 5.41
N LEU A 140 -5.45 -10.13 6.05
CA LEU A 140 -4.21 -9.67 5.40
C LEU A 140 -3.70 -10.70 4.37
N ASP A 141 -3.75 -11.99 4.72
CA ASP A 141 -3.38 -13.10 3.85
C ASP A 141 -4.28 -13.19 2.62
N SER A 142 -5.56 -12.81 2.74
CA SER A 142 -6.50 -12.80 1.60
C SER A 142 -6.11 -11.84 0.46
N PHE A 143 -5.13 -10.94 0.68
CA PHE A 143 -4.59 -10.07 -0.36
C PHE A 143 -3.32 -10.62 -1.01
N ILE A 144 -2.63 -11.58 -0.39
CA ILE A 144 -1.40 -12.16 -0.90
C ILE A 144 -1.70 -13.00 -2.16
N GLY A 145 -0.81 -12.94 -3.14
CA GLY A 145 -0.98 -13.60 -4.44
C GLY A 145 -1.92 -12.87 -5.40
N LYS A 146 -2.66 -11.85 -4.95
CA LYS A 146 -3.57 -11.09 -5.81
C LYS A 146 -2.84 -10.05 -6.66
N LYS A 147 -3.36 -9.84 -7.87
CA LYS A 147 -2.98 -8.73 -8.73
C LYS A 147 -3.54 -7.42 -8.15
N ILE A 148 -2.70 -6.38 -8.11
CA ILE A 148 -3.06 -5.03 -7.70
C ILE A 148 -2.78 -4.05 -8.83
N VAL A 149 -3.69 -3.09 -9.02
CA VAL A 149 -3.45 -1.89 -9.83
C VAL A 149 -3.50 -0.68 -8.91
N ALA A 150 -2.41 0.07 -8.81
CA ALA A 150 -2.25 1.12 -7.81
C ALA A 150 -1.63 2.40 -8.37
N LYS A 151 -2.06 3.54 -7.84
CA LYS A 151 -1.40 4.82 -8.03
C LYS A 151 -0.23 4.93 -7.06
N ILE A 152 0.98 4.89 -7.59
CA ILE A 152 2.21 4.99 -6.82
C ILE A 152 2.87 6.33 -7.08
N VAL A 153 3.18 7.04 -6.00
CA VAL A 153 3.99 8.25 -6.00
C VAL A 153 5.39 7.87 -5.56
N ILE A 154 6.37 8.14 -6.40
CA ILE A 154 7.79 7.90 -6.14
C ILE A 154 8.46 9.24 -5.84
N LYS A 155 9.12 9.33 -4.69
CA LYS A 155 9.83 10.55 -4.24
C LYS A 155 11.27 10.20 -3.88
N GLU A 156 12.18 11.14 -4.07
CA GLU A 156 13.53 10.99 -3.55
C GLU A 156 13.48 10.89 -2.03
N LYS A 157 14.24 9.93 -1.49
CA LYS A 157 14.35 9.73 -0.06
C LYS A 157 15.19 10.86 0.52
N ASP A 158 14.63 11.62 1.46
CA ASP A 158 15.41 12.63 2.17
C ASP A 158 16.58 11.93 2.89
N ALA A 159 17.80 12.39 2.62
CA ALA A 159 19.05 11.86 3.20
C ALA A 159 19.07 11.89 4.75
N ASN A 160 18.11 12.56 5.37
CA ASN A 160 17.98 12.71 6.82
C ASN A 160 17.12 11.61 7.49
N TRP A 161 16.48 10.72 6.72
CA TRP A 161 15.66 9.62 7.24
C TRP A 161 16.31 8.25 6.97
N GLY A 162 17.37 7.96 7.71
CA GLY A 162 18.01 6.64 7.76
C GLY A 162 19.52 6.75 7.90
N GLY A 163 20.07 6.18 8.97
CA GLY A 163 21.51 6.05 9.15
C GLY A 163 22.18 5.38 7.96
N GLU A 164 23.50 5.60 7.86
CA GLU A 164 24.40 5.10 6.82
C GLU A 164 23.99 3.72 6.30
N GLY A 165 23.52 3.67 5.05
CA GLY A 165 22.99 2.42 4.50
C GLY A 165 22.54 2.55 3.06
N SER A 166 23.48 2.32 2.14
CA SER A 166 23.27 1.92 0.74
C SER A 166 22.59 2.93 -0.21
N SER A 167 23.39 3.41 -1.18
CA SER A 167 23.01 4.23 -2.32
C SER A 167 22.00 3.60 -3.30
N LEU A 168 21.49 2.39 -3.02
CA LEU A 168 20.55 1.64 -3.86
C LEU A 168 19.07 1.96 -3.57
N HIS A 169 18.74 2.61 -2.44
CA HIS A 169 17.37 2.94 -2.06
C HIS A 169 17.10 4.45 -2.09
N LYS A 170 17.31 5.06 -3.25
CA LYS A 170 17.17 6.52 -3.45
C LYS A 170 15.73 7.02 -3.45
N PHE A 171 14.74 6.14 -3.59
CA PHE A 171 13.35 6.54 -3.76
C PHE A 171 12.38 5.79 -2.86
N ASP A 172 11.45 6.53 -2.26
CA ASP A 172 10.30 5.99 -1.53
C ASP A 172 9.12 5.79 -2.48
N TRP A 173 8.56 4.57 -2.49
CA TRP A 173 7.37 4.22 -3.26
C TRP A 173 6.14 4.25 -2.38
N VAL A 174 5.27 5.24 -2.60
CA VAL A 174 4.08 5.46 -1.78
C VAL A 174 2.82 5.14 -2.57
N VAL A 175 2.04 4.17 -2.11
CA VAL A 175 0.72 3.88 -2.66
C VAL A 175 -0.30 4.89 -2.14
N THR A 176 -0.89 5.64 -3.07
CA THR A 176 -1.87 6.70 -2.75
C THR A 176 -3.29 6.32 -3.11
N SER A 177 -3.49 5.33 -3.97
CA SER A 177 -4.80 4.78 -4.29
C SER A 177 -4.64 3.37 -4.86
N VAL A 178 -5.59 2.50 -4.56
CA VAL A 178 -5.73 1.19 -5.19
C VAL A 178 -6.99 1.19 -6.04
N PHE A 179 -6.91 0.56 -7.20
CA PHE A 179 -8.00 0.40 -8.13
C PHE A 179 -8.30 -1.09 -8.22
N VAL A 180 -9.46 -1.47 -7.70
CA VAL A 180 -9.97 -2.83 -7.85
C VAL A 180 -10.53 -2.94 -9.27
N PRO A 181 -10.10 -3.92 -10.08
CA PRO A 181 -10.74 -4.20 -11.36
C PRO A 181 -12.24 -4.47 -11.14
N THR A 182 -13.10 -3.93 -12.00
CA THR A 182 -14.56 -4.08 -11.93
C THR A 182 -15.06 -5.41 -12.47
N THR A 183 -14.19 -6.23 -13.06
CA THR A 183 -14.53 -7.55 -13.59
C THR A 183 -14.32 -8.63 -12.52
N GLU A 184 -15.20 -9.63 -12.51
CA GLU A 184 -15.36 -10.71 -11.51
C GLU A 184 -14.11 -11.60 -11.27
N GLU A 185 -12.97 -11.31 -11.88
CA GLU A 185 -11.67 -11.94 -11.58
C GLU A 185 -11.14 -11.59 -10.18
N ALA A 186 -11.86 -10.77 -9.41
CA ALA A 186 -11.52 -10.40 -8.03
C ALA A 186 -11.44 -11.58 -7.05
N TYR A 187 -11.95 -12.78 -7.40
CA TYR A 187 -11.91 -13.97 -6.54
C TYR A 187 -11.81 -15.31 -7.30
N ALA A 188 -11.23 -15.35 -8.50
CA ALA A 188 -11.02 -16.61 -9.22
C ALA A 188 -9.56 -17.08 -9.13
N ASN A 189 -9.21 -17.75 -8.04
CA ASN A 189 -8.17 -18.79 -7.99
C ASN A 189 -8.79 -19.88 -7.09
N ASP A 190 -9.41 -20.88 -7.69
CA ASP A 190 -8.80 -22.17 -8.02
C ASP A 190 -8.73 -23.09 -6.79
N ASP A 191 -9.90 -23.65 -6.44
CA ASP A 191 -10.00 -24.91 -5.69
C ASP A 191 -10.50 -26.00 -6.68
N GLY A 192 -9.62 -26.46 -7.57
CA GLY A 192 -9.71 -27.80 -8.17
C GLY A 192 -8.50 -28.62 -7.68
N GLU A 193 -8.55 -29.85 -7.22
CA GLU A 193 -9.44 -31.02 -7.41
C GLU A 193 -9.29 -31.92 -6.14
N GLN A 194 -10.14 -32.88 -5.77
CA GLN A 194 -10.38 -34.16 -6.46
C GLN A 194 -11.63 -34.90 -5.96
N GLN A 195 -12.41 -35.36 -6.94
CA GLN A 195 -13.13 -36.63 -7.11
C GLN A 195 -13.50 -37.50 -5.89
N LYS A 196 -14.78 -37.90 -5.85
CA LYS A 196 -15.15 -39.33 -5.80
C LYS A 196 -16.36 -39.61 -6.71
N THR A 197 -16.08 -40.33 -7.77
CA THR A 197 -16.93 -41.35 -8.41
C THR A 197 -17.37 -42.39 -7.39
N GLU A 198 -18.61 -42.86 -7.55
CA GLU A 198 -19.16 -44.23 -7.32
C GLU A 198 -20.69 -44.05 -7.42
N GLU A 199 -21.26 -44.37 -8.59
CA GLU A 199 -22.05 -45.61 -8.85
C GLU A 199 -23.34 -45.71 -8.02
#